data_AF-A0A1D3TT32-F1
#
_entry.id   AF-A0A1D3TT32-F1
#
_cell.length_a   1.000
_cell.length_b   1.000
_cell.length_c   1.000
_cell.angle_alpha   90.00
_cell.angle_beta   90.00
_cell.angle_gamma   90.00
#
_symmetry.space_group_name_H-M   'P 1'
#
loop_
_entity.id
_entity.type
_entity.pdbx_description
1 polymer ?
#
loop_
_entity_poly.entity_id
_entity_poly.type
_entity_poly.pdbx_seq_one_letter_code
_entity_poly.pdbx_strand_id
1 'polypeptide(L)'
;MSRKAAFEQCHYCSWCGRKLDRKAEVCPDCGFQRYKEDPYPGIPAVGSVGAGWSDKINDPRFAGYQKKKRGSALIMYPVLLVIIAVVLLVTGQIELDSEGIYVIGGLFVIFSMFCIGWILSTMKKGKSWEGTVEDKQLKKRVVKSYNHNLERYEEIIHWDTIITLRKPSGRRENIVFKDDNRYYEYLKAGDYVYNHQNRDFRYIEKYDKSLDDTLYCASCGYPNDIRGNFCQSCGCPLIK
;
A
#
# COMPACT_ATOMS: atom_id res chain seq x y z
N MET A 1 1.60 -19.71 7.86
CA MET A 1 2.71 -18.81 8.27
C MET A 1 2.74 -18.75 9.80
N SER A 2 3.88 -19.07 10.43
CA SER A 2 4.06 -18.92 11.88
C SER A 2 3.87 -17.45 12.29
N ARG A 3 3.14 -17.18 13.39
CA ARG A 3 2.93 -15.80 13.93
C ARG A 3 4.25 -15.02 14.05
N LYS A 4 5.39 -15.68 14.29
CA LYS A 4 6.73 -15.04 14.36
C LYS A 4 7.17 -14.34 13.07
N ALA A 5 6.82 -14.86 11.89
CA ALA A 5 7.21 -14.24 10.61
C ALA A 5 6.39 -12.97 10.28
N ALA A 6 5.16 -12.86 10.78
CA ALA A 6 4.33 -11.66 10.61
C ALA A 6 4.84 -10.45 11.41
N PHE A 7 5.62 -10.69 12.48
CA PHE A 7 6.12 -9.65 13.40
C PHE A 7 7.49 -9.06 13.03
N GLU A 8 8.23 -9.64 12.08
CA GLU A 8 9.50 -9.06 11.61
C GLU A 8 9.33 -7.69 10.94
N GLN A 9 8.09 -7.34 10.54
CA GLN A 9 7.75 -6.09 9.87
C GLN A 9 7.13 -5.03 10.81
N CYS A 10 6.92 -5.35 12.09
CA CYS A 10 6.33 -4.40 13.03
C CYS A 10 7.42 -3.51 13.63
N HIS A 11 7.56 -2.31 13.08
CA HIS A 11 8.56 -1.30 13.47
C HIS A 11 7.99 -0.18 14.32
N TYR A 12 6.69 -0.16 14.57
CA TYR A 12 6.01 0.92 15.29
C TYR A 12 5.09 0.37 16.38
N CYS A 13 4.97 1.12 17.47
CA CYS A 13 4.00 0.85 18.53
C CYS A 13 2.58 1.12 18.00
N SER A 14 1.67 0.16 18.11
CA SER A 14 0.28 0.38 17.69
C SER A 14 -0.47 1.36 18.59
N TRP A 15 -0.02 1.62 19.82
CA TRP A 15 -0.71 2.52 20.73
C TRP A 15 -0.32 3.99 20.55
N CYS A 16 0.97 4.32 20.58
CA CYS A 16 1.46 5.71 20.46
C CYS A 16 2.13 6.04 19.11
N GLY A 17 2.38 5.02 18.27
CA GLY A 17 2.97 5.21 16.95
C GLY A 17 4.47 5.55 16.96
N ARG A 18 5.17 5.39 18.08
CA ARG A 18 6.63 5.54 18.16
C ARG A 18 7.32 4.40 17.41
N LYS A 19 8.42 4.72 16.71
CA LYS A 19 9.29 3.72 16.09
C LYS A 19 10.00 2.91 17.17
N LEU A 20 10.00 1.60 17.03
CA LEU A 20 10.55 0.65 17.98
C LEU A 20 11.75 -0.07 17.40
N ASP A 21 12.66 -0.47 18.29
CA ASP A 21 13.67 -1.46 17.95
C ASP A 21 13.01 -2.82 17.73
N ARG A 22 13.58 -3.63 16.83
CA ARG A 22 13.00 -4.92 16.43
C ARG A 22 12.78 -5.88 17.61
N LYS A 23 13.59 -5.74 18.67
CA LYS A 23 13.55 -6.58 19.88
C LYS A 23 12.78 -5.94 21.05
N ALA A 24 12.25 -4.73 20.89
CA ALA A 24 11.54 -4.05 21.97
C ALA A 24 10.17 -4.72 22.20
N GLU A 25 10.05 -5.42 23.33
CA GLU A 25 8.81 -6.08 23.78
C GLU A 25 7.81 -5.08 24.37
N VAL A 26 8.35 -4.07 25.05
CA VAL A 26 7.60 -2.98 25.68
C VAL A 26 7.98 -1.66 25.00
N CYS A 27 6.97 -0.86 24.68
CA CYS A 27 7.20 0.48 24.15
C CYS A 27 7.82 1.37 25.25
N PRO A 28 9.01 1.95 25.05
CA PRO A 28 9.65 2.81 26.05
C PRO A 28 8.93 4.15 26.26
N ASP A 29 7.97 4.48 25.40
CA ASP A 29 7.22 5.74 25.44
C ASP A 29 5.94 5.65 26.24
N CYS A 30 5.17 4.58 26.00
CA CYS A 30 3.82 4.44 26.51
C CYS A 30 3.57 3.12 27.27
N GLY A 31 4.61 2.29 27.44
CA GLY A 31 4.51 1.02 28.18
C GLY A 31 3.74 -0.08 27.46
N PHE A 32 3.31 0.12 26.21
CA PHE A 32 2.52 -0.86 25.46
C PHE A 32 3.31 -2.16 25.22
N GLN A 33 2.70 -3.31 25.53
CA GLN A 33 3.33 -4.62 25.48
C GLN A 33 2.87 -5.40 24.24
N ARG A 34 3.81 -5.72 23.34
CA ARG A 34 3.47 -6.17 21.98
C ARG A 34 3.21 -7.66 21.85
N TYR A 35 3.90 -8.46 22.66
CA TYR A 35 3.94 -9.92 22.53
C TYR A 35 3.06 -10.66 23.56
N LYS A 36 2.18 -9.92 24.25
CA LYS A 36 1.14 -10.56 25.05
C LYS A 36 0.15 -11.31 24.17
N GLU A 37 -0.41 -12.39 24.68
CA GLU A 37 -1.47 -13.15 24.00
C GLU A 37 -2.67 -12.25 23.67
N ASP A 38 -3.04 -11.36 24.60
CA ASP A 38 -3.92 -10.22 24.37
C ASP A 38 -3.19 -8.91 24.69
N PRO A 39 -2.72 -8.16 23.68
CA PRO A 39 -2.03 -6.89 23.89
C PRO A 39 -2.98 -5.73 24.22
N TYR A 40 -4.30 -5.93 24.17
CA TYR A 40 -5.31 -4.91 24.54
C TYR A 40 -6.30 -5.47 25.57
N PRO A 41 -5.84 -5.74 26.80
CA PRO A 41 -6.67 -6.38 27.81
C PRO A 41 -7.90 -5.55 28.15
N GLY A 42 -9.06 -6.21 28.23
CA GLY A 42 -10.33 -5.57 28.60
C GLY A 42 -10.98 -4.75 27.48
N ILE A 43 -10.38 -4.70 26.29
CA ILE A 43 -10.96 -4.04 25.11
C ILE A 43 -11.37 -5.12 24.10
N PRO A 44 -12.68 -5.33 23.84
CA PRO A 44 -13.09 -6.25 22.80
C PRO A 44 -12.63 -5.74 21.43
N ALA A 45 -12.22 -6.62 20.52
CA ALA A 45 -11.81 -6.20 19.17
C ALA A 45 -13.03 -5.65 18.40
N VAL A 46 -14.04 -6.50 18.23
CA VAL A 46 -15.33 -6.12 17.64
C VAL A 46 -16.06 -5.16 18.57
N GLY A 47 -16.61 -4.09 18.02
CA GLY A 47 -17.34 -3.05 18.75
C GLY A 47 -16.45 -2.00 19.42
N SER A 48 -15.11 -2.10 19.32
CA SER A 48 -14.21 -1.06 19.86
C SER A 48 -14.20 0.25 19.07
N VAL A 49 -14.72 0.22 17.84
CA VAL A 49 -14.85 1.38 16.96
C VAL A 49 -16.31 1.48 16.55
N GLY A 50 -16.86 2.70 16.51
CA GLY A 50 -18.24 2.93 16.13
C GLY A 50 -18.42 3.17 14.63
N ALA A 51 -19.56 3.78 14.29
CA ALA A 51 -19.79 4.34 12.98
C ALA A 51 -19.32 5.81 12.92
N GLY A 52 -18.64 6.17 11.84
CA GLY A 52 -18.11 7.51 11.63
C GLY A 52 -16.98 7.56 10.61
N TRP A 53 -16.70 8.77 10.12
CA TRP A 53 -15.49 9.06 9.36
C TRP A 53 -14.35 9.43 10.30
N SER A 54 -13.15 8.95 9.99
CA SER A 54 -11.93 9.29 10.72
C SER A 54 -11.57 10.76 10.55
N ASP A 55 -11.19 11.38 11.66
CA ASP A 55 -10.61 12.74 11.69
C ASP A 55 -9.11 12.75 11.30
N LYS A 56 -8.46 11.59 11.25
CA LYS A 56 -7.01 11.46 11.04
C LYS A 56 -6.56 11.50 9.58
N ILE A 57 -7.45 11.76 8.64
CA ILE A 57 -7.14 11.76 7.20
C ILE A 57 -6.04 12.76 6.80
N ASN A 58 -5.86 13.82 7.59
CA ASN A 58 -4.88 14.89 7.36
C ASN A 58 -3.62 14.74 8.23
N ASP A 59 -3.42 13.59 8.89
CA ASP A 59 -2.24 13.38 9.72
C ASP A 59 -0.95 13.47 8.86
N PRO A 60 0.06 14.25 9.28
CA PRO A 60 1.29 14.47 8.50
C PRO A 60 2.09 13.20 8.25
N ARG A 61 1.87 12.12 9.00
CA ARG A 61 2.51 10.81 8.78
C ARG A 61 2.13 10.20 7.43
N PHE A 62 0.94 10.49 6.89
CA PHE A 62 0.56 10.07 5.54
C PHE A 62 1.46 10.73 4.48
N ALA A 63 1.62 12.05 4.55
CA ALA A 63 2.53 12.80 3.70
C ALA A 63 3.99 12.36 3.88
N GLY A 64 4.41 12.10 5.13
CA GLY A 64 5.74 11.57 5.45
C GLY A 64 6.01 10.22 4.80
N TYR A 65 5.05 9.30 4.83
CA TYR A 65 5.17 8.00 4.18
C TYR A 65 5.29 8.13 2.66
N GLN A 66 4.42 8.92 2.02
CA GLN A 66 4.49 9.12 0.56
C GLN A 66 5.79 9.82 0.13
N LYS A 67 6.27 10.80 0.91
CA LYS A 67 7.55 11.48 0.64
C LYS A 67 8.72 10.49 0.70
N LYS A 68 8.77 9.62 1.72
CA LYS A 68 9.81 8.58 1.81
C LYS A 68 9.75 7.60 0.64
N LYS A 69 8.54 7.16 0.26
CA LYS A 69 8.34 6.28 -0.90
C LYS A 69 8.84 6.92 -2.21
N ARG A 70 8.47 8.18 -2.46
CA ARG A 70 8.94 8.95 -3.63
C ARG A 70 10.45 9.17 -3.59
N GLY A 71 11.01 9.51 -2.42
CA GLY A 71 12.45 9.72 -2.22
C GLY A 71 13.27 8.45 -2.45
N SER A 72 12.79 7.30 -1.99
CA SER A 72 13.44 6.01 -2.26
C SER A 72 13.46 5.70 -3.75
N ALA A 73 12.38 5.99 -4.49
CA ALA A 73 12.34 5.81 -5.93
C ALA A 73 13.34 6.73 -6.66
N LEU A 74 13.46 7.99 -6.23
CA LEU A 74 14.43 8.95 -6.76
C LEU A 74 15.89 8.53 -6.57
N ILE A 75 16.19 7.73 -5.55
CA ILE A 75 17.55 7.21 -5.30
C ILE A 75 17.77 5.89 -6.05
N MET A 76 16.82 4.95 -5.98
CA MET A 76 16.97 3.64 -6.61
C MET A 76 17.08 3.73 -8.14
N TYR A 77 16.42 4.73 -8.72
CA TYR A 77 16.38 4.91 -10.16
C TYR A 77 17.74 5.23 -10.80
N PRO A 78 18.46 6.29 -10.39
CA PRO A 78 19.78 6.58 -10.94
C PRO A 78 20.78 5.46 -10.64
N VAL A 79 20.66 4.78 -9.49
CA VAL A 79 21.49 3.61 -9.17
C VAL A 79 21.31 2.51 -10.22
N LEU A 80 20.08 2.20 -10.61
CA LEU A 80 19.80 1.22 -11.66
C LEU A 80 20.38 1.64 -13.02
N LEU A 81 20.30 2.92 -13.37
CA LEU A 81 20.87 3.43 -14.62
C LEU A 81 22.39 3.32 -14.66
N VAL A 82 23.07 3.61 -13.54
CA VAL A 82 24.53 3.42 -13.44
C VAL A 82 24.89 1.95 -13.59
N ILE A 83 24.14 1.04 -12.94
CA ILE A 83 24.36 -0.41 -13.09
C ILE A 83 24.21 -0.83 -14.55
N ILE A 84 23.16 -0.39 -15.24
CA ILE A 84 22.94 -0.71 -16.66
C ILE A 84 24.10 -0.19 -17.52
N ALA A 85 24.53 1.06 -17.32
CA ALA A 85 25.65 1.64 -18.06
C ALA A 85 26.96 0.86 -17.85
N VAL A 86 27.27 0.48 -16.59
CA VAL A 86 28.44 -0.34 -16.26
C VAL A 86 28.37 -1.71 -16.92
N VAL A 87 27.21 -2.37 -16.91
CA VAL A 87 27.04 -3.67 -17.56
C VAL A 87 27.27 -3.57 -19.08
N LEU A 88 26.74 -2.53 -19.74
CA LEU A 88 26.96 -2.33 -21.18
C LEU A 88 28.43 -2.09 -21.52
N LEU A 89 29.15 -1.33 -20.68
CA LEU A 89 30.59 -1.10 -20.84
C LEU A 89 31.41 -2.39 -20.66
N VAL A 90 31.16 -3.14 -19.58
CA VAL A 90 31.91 -4.37 -19.26
C VAL A 90 31.67 -5.47 -20.30
N THR A 91 30.47 -5.53 -20.86
CA THR A 91 30.11 -6.50 -21.92
C THR A 91 30.59 -6.08 -23.31
N GLY A 92 31.23 -4.91 -23.44
CA GLY A 92 31.72 -4.38 -24.72
C GLY A 92 30.59 -3.99 -25.68
N GLN A 93 29.37 -3.78 -25.18
CA GLN A 93 28.23 -3.37 -26.00
C GLN A 93 28.31 -1.88 -26.39
N ILE A 94 29.02 -1.09 -25.60
CA ILE A 94 29.31 0.32 -25.86
C ILE A 94 30.75 0.62 -25.43
N GLU A 95 31.38 1.58 -26.11
CA GLU A 95 32.68 2.14 -25.72
C GLU A 95 32.51 3.53 -25.08
N LEU A 96 33.55 4.06 -24.43
CA LEU A 96 33.54 5.44 -23.88
C LEU A 96 33.95 6.47 -24.93
N ASP A 97 33.41 6.34 -26.12
CA ASP A 97 33.58 7.26 -27.23
C ASP A 97 32.37 8.22 -27.32
N SER A 98 32.35 9.07 -28.35
CA SER A 98 31.22 10.00 -28.53
C SER A 98 29.88 9.28 -28.68
N GLU A 99 29.83 8.16 -29.42
CA GLU A 99 28.60 7.44 -29.66
C GLU A 99 28.07 6.77 -28.39
N GLY A 100 28.93 6.08 -27.64
CA GLY A 100 28.57 5.48 -26.36
C GLY A 100 28.11 6.50 -25.31
N ILE A 101 28.71 7.69 -25.29
CA ILE A 101 28.26 8.80 -24.42
C ILE A 101 26.85 9.25 -24.81
N TYR A 102 26.54 9.39 -26.11
CA TYR A 102 25.19 9.73 -26.56
C TYR A 102 24.16 8.66 -26.20
N VAL A 103 24.51 7.38 -26.32
CA VAL A 103 23.63 6.26 -25.94
C VAL A 103 23.32 6.30 -24.43
N ILE A 104 24.34 6.41 -23.58
CA ILE A 104 24.16 6.51 -22.12
C ILE A 104 23.34 7.76 -21.76
N GLY A 105 23.67 8.91 -22.35
CA GLY A 105 22.96 10.16 -22.13
C GLY A 105 21.49 10.08 -22.56
N GLY A 106 21.20 9.49 -23.72
CA GLY A 106 19.86 9.29 -24.23
C GLY A 106 19.02 8.40 -23.32
N LEU A 107 19.58 7.27 -22.86
CA LEU A 107 18.93 6.42 -21.85
C LEU A 107 18.65 7.22 -20.59
N PHE A 108 19.62 7.96 -20.07
CA PHE A 108 19.44 8.74 -18.85
C PHE A 108 18.29 9.75 -18.97
N VAL A 109 18.17 10.45 -20.10
CA VAL A 109 17.09 11.42 -20.35
C VAL A 109 15.72 10.74 -20.41
N ILE A 110 15.57 9.71 -21.25
CA ILE A 110 14.29 9.00 -21.43
C ILE A 110 13.83 8.42 -20.10
N PHE A 111 14.73 7.73 -19.42
CA PHE A 111 14.43 7.17 -18.11
C PHE A 111 14.11 8.30 -17.12
N SER A 112 14.86 9.40 -17.05
CA SER A 112 14.53 10.50 -16.15
C SER A 112 13.12 11.07 -16.38
N MET A 113 12.68 11.18 -17.64
CA MET A 113 11.30 11.58 -17.97
C MET A 113 10.25 10.62 -17.41
N PHE A 114 10.46 9.30 -17.53
CA PHE A 114 9.55 8.31 -16.94
C PHE A 114 9.49 8.41 -15.41
N CYS A 115 10.64 8.57 -14.75
CA CYS A 115 10.71 8.72 -13.29
C CYS A 115 9.96 9.98 -12.82
N ILE A 116 10.21 11.13 -13.47
CA ILE A 116 9.53 12.40 -13.17
C ILE A 116 8.03 12.27 -13.44
N GLY A 117 7.64 11.73 -14.59
CA GLY A 117 6.23 11.52 -14.95
C GLY A 117 5.49 10.64 -13.95
N TRP A 118 6.13 9.56 -13.50
CA TRP A 118 5.61 8.70 -12.43
C TRP A 118 5.44 9.50 -11.13
N ILE A 119 6.46 10.23 -10.67
CA ILE A 119 6.38 11.05 -9.44
C ILE A 119 5.24 12.06 -9.52
N LEU A 120 5.14 12.81 -10.63
CA LEU A 120 4.07 13.76 -10.86
C LEU A 120 2.69 13.09 -10.80
N SER A 121 2.55 11.88 -11.37
CA SER A 121 1.30 11.12 -11.32
C SER A 121 0.88 10.75 -9.89
N THR A 122 1.84 10.45 -9.01
CA THR A 122 1.56 10.14 -7.60
C THR A 122 1.12 11.37 -6.79
N MET A 123 1.33 12.58 -7.31
CA MET A 123 0.97 13.83 -6.65
C MET A 123 -0.38 14.40 -7.12
N LYS A 124 -0.99 13.83 -8.17
CA LYS A 124 -2.30 14.27 -8.65
C LYS A 124 -3.36 14.00 -7.58
N LYS A 125 -4.28 14.95 -7.38
CA LYS A 125 -5.49 14.73 -6.61
C LYS A 125 -6.54 14.09 -7.51
N GLY A 126 -7.31 13.15 -6.98
CA GLY A 126 -8.47 12.60 -7.68
C GLY A 126 -9.75 13.26 -7.20
N LYS A 127 -10.88 12.84 -7.76
CA LYS A 127 -12.20 13.21 -7.24
C LYS A 127 -12.59 12.23 -6.15
N SER A 128 -12.71 12.73 -4.92
CA SER A 128 -13.31 11.95 -3.84
C SER A 128 -14.77 11.68 -4.15
N TRP A 129 -15.28 10.55 -3.67
CA TRP A 129 -16.67 10.15 -3.89
C TRP A 129 -17.14 9.23 -2.78
N GLU A 130 -18.45 9.13 -2.64
CA GLU A 130 -19.14 8.22 -1.73
C GLU A 130 -20.00 7.23 -2.49
N GLY A 131 -20.31 6.11 -1.84
CA GLY A 131 -21.20 5.11 -2.38
C GLY A 131 -21.44 3.96 -1.42
N THR A 132 -22.41 3.12 -1.75
CA THR A 132 -22.71 1.90 -1.01
C THR A 132 -22.25 0.70 -1.81
N VAL A 133 -21.59 -0.25 -1.16
CA VAL A 133 -21.18 -1.52 -1.76
C VAL A 133 -22.44 -2.34 -2.06
N GLU A 134 -22.70 -2.58 -3.33
CA GLU A 134 -23.85 -3.38 -3.76
C GLU A 134 -23.46 -4.85 -3.95
N ASP A 135 -22.28 -5.09 -4.54
CA ASP A 135 -21.77 -6.43 -4.81
C ASP A 135 -20.24 -6.44 -4.81
N LYS A 136 -19.64 -7.62 -4.61
CA LYS A 136 -18.20 -7.85 -4.71
C LYS A 136 -17.91 -9.19 -5.39
N GLN A 137 -16.94 -9.21 -6.28
CA GLN A 137 -16.58 -10.39 -7.06
C GLN A 137 -15.06 -10.58 -7.09
N LEU A 138 -14.62 -11.84 -7.05
CA LEU A 138 -13.24 -12.22 -7.37
C LEU A 138 -13.21 -12.81 -8.77
N LYS A 139 -12.55 -12.12 -9.70
CA LYS A 139 -12.42 -12.55 -11.08
C LYS A 139 -11.05 -13.18 -11.31
N LYS A 140 -11.05 -14.45 -11.70
CA LYS A 140 -9.84 -15.13 -12.17
C LYS A 140 -9.44 -14.59 -13.54
N ARG A 141 -8.19 -14.19 -13.69
CA ARG A 141 -7.55 -13.81 -14.95
C ARG A 141 -6.36 -14.74 -15.19
N VAL A 142 -6.32 -15.38 -16.35
CA VAL A 142 -5.19 -16.25 -16.73
C VAL A 142 -4.34 -15.50 -17.75
N VAL A 143 -3.05 -15.36 -17.45
CA VAL A 143 -2.08 -14.70 -18.33
C VAL A 143 -1.05 -15.74 -18.75
N LYS A 144 -0.80 -15.83 -20.06
CA LYS A 144 0.30 -16.65 -20.58
C LYS A 144 1.60 -15.84 -20.44
N SER A 145 2.55 -16.36 -19.69
CA SER A 145 3.89 -15.77 -19.52
C SER A 145 4.93 -16.75 -20.03
N TYR A 146 5.95 -16.24 -20.71
CA TYR A 146 7.06 -17.07 -21.15
C TYR A 146 8.05 -17.26 -20.00
N ASN A 147 8.28 -18.50 -19.60
CA ASN A 147 9.28 -18.87 -18.61
C ASN A 147 10.61 -19.14 -19.33
N HIS A 148 11.54 -18.20 -19.24
CA HIS A 148 12.86 -18.30 -19.86
C HIS A 148 13.71 -19.46 -19.35
N ASN A 149 13.49 -19.93 -18.12
CA ASN A 149 14.27 -21.05 -17.55
C ASN A 149 13.82 -22.41 -18.10
N LEU A 150 12.54 -22.51 -18.49
CA LEU A 150 11.92 -23.75 -18.98
C LEU A 150 11.62 -23.69 -20.47
N GLU A 151 12.02 -22.60 -21.13
CA GLU A 151 11.79 -22.29 -22.55
C GLU A 151 10.34 -22.50 -23.02
N ARG A 152 9.37 -22.31 -22.12
CA ARG A 152 7.95 -22.60 -22.39
C ARG A 152 7.01 -21.55 -21.85
N TYR A 153 5.81 -21.48 -22.43
CA TYR A 153 4.72 -20.69 -21.87
C TYR A 153 4.10 -21.39 -20.65
N GLU A 154 3.87 -20.60 -19.61
CA GLU A 154 3.15 -20.99 -18.39
C GLU A 154 1.91 -20.11 -18.21
N GLU A 155 0.86 -20.69 -17.64
CA GLU A 155 -0.34 -19.97 -17.28
C GLU A 155 -0.24 -19.47 -15.85
N ILE A 156 -0.09 -18.16 -15.70
CA ILE A 156 -0.10 -17.49 -14.40
C ILE A 156 -1.54 -17.07 -14.08
N ILE A 157 -2.01 -17.51 -12.93
CA ILE A 157 -3.34 -17.18 -12.43
C ILE A 157 -3.24 -15.92 -11.58
N HIS A 158 -4.05 -14.93 -11.96
CA HIS A 158 -4.24 -13.68 -11.26
C HIS A 158 -5.67 -13.59 -10.73
N TRP A 159 -5.86 -12.87 -9.63
CA TRP A 159 -7.17 -12.64 -9.03
C TRP A 159 -7.42 -11.14 -8.91
N ASP A 160 -8.42 -10.66 -9.63
CA ASP A 160 -8.83 -9.26 -9.59
C ASP A 160 -10.09 -9.13 -8.74
N THR A 161 -10.07 -8.21 -7.76
CA THR A 161 -11.26 -7.87 -6.98
C THR A 161 -12.06 -6.82 -7.72
N ILE A 162 -13.35 -7.05 -7.90
CA ILE A 162 -14.29 -6.12 -8.48
C ILE A 162 -15.31 -5.75 -7.40
N ILE A 163 -15.37 -4.48 -7.02
CA ILE A 163 -16.38 -3.94 -6.11
C ILE A 163 -17.37 -3.11 -6.94
N THR A 164 -18.64 -3.49 -6.88
CA THR A 164 -19.74 -2.74 -7.51
C THR A 164 -20.32 -1.79 -6.48
N LEU A 165 -20.30 -0.50 -6.80
CA LEU A 165 -20.79 0.57 -5.92
C LEU A 165 -22.00 1.25 -6.51
N ARG A 166 -22.94 1.60 -5.64
CA ARG A 166 -24.05 2.48 -5.94
C ARG A 166 -23.77 3.87 -5.39
N LYS A 167 -23.65 4.85 -6.28
CA LYS A 167 -23.52 6.26 -5.89
C LYS A 167 -24.85 6.82 -5.38
N PRO A 168 -24.84 7.95 -4.64
CA PRO A 168 -26.06 8.65 -4.22
C PRO A 168 -26.98 9.01 -5.38
N SER A 169 -26.43 9.28 -6.57
CA SER A 169 -27.19 9.54 -7.79
C SER A 169 -27.91 8.31 -8.37
N GLY A 170 -27.75 7.13 -7.76
CA GLY A 170 -28.27 5.86 -8.24
C GLY A 170 -27.39 5.17 -9.30
N ARG A 171 -26.38 5.87 -9.84
CA ARG A 171 -25.42 5.31 -10.82
C ARG A 171 -24.60 4.20 -10.19
N ARG A 172 -24.49 3.07 -10.90
CA ARG A 172 -23.55 1.99 -10.57
C ARG A 172 -22.18 2.24 -11.18
N GLU A 173 -21.13 1.97 -10.42
CA GLU A 173 -19.74 2.00 -10.89
C GLU A 173 -18.96 0.81 -10.34
N ASN A 174 -18.09 0.23 -11.16
CA ASN A 174 -17.23 -0.87 -10.78
C ASN A 174 -15.82 -0.35 -10.50
N ILE A 175 -15.24 -0.77 -9.39
CA ILE A 175 -13.84 -0.53 -9.06
C ILE A 175 -13.11 -1.85 -9.11
N VAL A 176 -12.01 -1.86 -9.87
CA VAL A 176 -11.20 -3.05 -10.06
C VAL A 176 -9.87 -2.86 -9.35
N PHE A 177 -9.58 -3.76 -8.41
CA PHE A 177 -8.28 -3.89 -7.77
C PHE A 177 -7.58 -5.11 -8.34
N LYS A 178 -6.50 -4.87 -9.10
CA LYS A 178 -5.73 -5.94 -9.74
C LYS A 178 -4.82 -6.60 -8.74
N ASP A 179 -4.83 -7.93 -8.70
CA ASP A 179 -3.94 -8.73 -7.84
C ASP A 179 -3.99 -8.32 -6.35
N ASP A 180 -5.15 -7.87 -5.90
CA ASP A 180 -5.37 -7.34 -4.55
C ASP A 180 -6.77 -7.74 -4.06
N ASN A 181 -6.80 -8.65 -3.10
CA ASN A 181 -8.01 -9.21 -2.48
C ASN A 181 -8.42 -8.50 -1.18
N ARG A 182 -7.67 -7.50 -0.70
CA ARG A 182 -7.88 -6.88 0.62
C ARG A 182 -9.27 -6.28 0.73
N TYR A 183 -9.72 -5.57 -0.30
CA TYR A 183 -11.07 -4.96 -0.33
C TYR A 183 -12.18 -6.01 -0.48
N TYR A 184 -11.89 -7.15 -1.11
CA TYR A 184 -12.86 -8.26 -1.17
C TYR A 184 -13.06 -8.86 0.22
N GLU A 185 -12.00 -9.04 0.99
CA GLU A 185 -12.06 -9.58 2.35
C GLU A 185 -12.68 -8.58 3.32
N TYR A 186 -12.31 -7.30 3.21
CA TYR A 186 -12.68 -6.26 4.16
C TYR A 186 -14.10 -5.71 3.97
N LEU A 187 -14.52 -5.41 2.73
CA LEU A 187 -15.82 -4.80 2.47
C LEU A 187 -16.93 -5.85 2.36
N LYS A 188 -18.14 -5.49 2.79
CA LYS A 188 -19.37 -6.28 2.72
C LYS A 188 -20.43 -5.53 1.91
N ALA A 189 -21.34 -6.27 1.30
CA ALA A 189 -22.51 -5.65 0.66
C ALA A 189 -23.33 -4.91 1.72
N GLY A 190 -23.78 -3.70 1.39
CA GLY A 190 -24.44 -2.76 2.30
C GLY A 190 -23.50 -1.74 2.95
N ASP A 191 -22.18 -1.95 2.91
CA ASP A 191 -21.23 -0.99 3.49
C ASP A 191 -21.30 0.36 2.79
N TYR A 192 -21.49 1.43 3.56
CA TYR A 192 -21.34 2.79 3.06
C TYR A 192 -19.87 3.21 3.16
N VAL A 193 -19.32 3.67 2.03
CA VAL A 193 -17.89 3.96 1.90
C VAL A 193 -17.64 5.34 1.32
N TYR A 194 -16.51 5.93 1.72
CA TYR A 194 -15.99 7.17 1.16
C TYR A 194 -14.58 6.95 0.65
N ASN A 195 -14.36 7.26 -0.62
CA ASN A 195 -13.06 7.18 -1.24
C ASN A 195 -12.36 8.54 -1.18
N HIS A 196 -11.35 8.60 -0.33
CA HIS A 196 -10.48 9.76 -0.20
C HIS A 196 -9.49 9.80 -1.36
N GLN A 197 -9.39 10.92 -2.07
CA GLN A 197 -8.47 11.09 -3.21
C GLN A 197 -7.55 12.30 -3.03
N ASN A 198 -6.90 12.36 -1.88
CA ASN A 198 -5.93 13.40 -1.56
C ASN A 198 -4.55 13.07 -2.15
N ARG A 199 -3.69 14.09 -2.24
CA ARG A 199 -2.33 13.99 -2.79
C ARG A 199 -1.49 12.92 -2.08
N ASP A 200 -1.65 12.83 -0.77
CA ASP A 200 -0.82 11.97 0.07
C ASP A 200 -1.62 10.86 0.78
N PHE A 201 -2.93 10.80 0.52
CA PHE A 201 -3.84 9.85 1.14
C PHE A 201 -4.90 9.41 0.13
N ARG A 202 -4.85 8.13 -0.27
CA ARG A 202 -5.81 7.51 -1.18
C ARG A 202 -6.29 6.20 -0.58
N TYR A 203 -7.55 6.17 -0.19
CA TYR A 203 -8.10 5.05 0.56
C TYR A 203 -9.62 5.04 0.50
N ILE A 204 -10.20 3.85 0.40
CA ILE A 204 -11.64 3.64 0.58
C ILE A 204 -11.88 3.37 2.06
N GLU A 205 -12.44 4.35 2.73
CA GLU A 205 -12.85 4.24 4.12
C GLU A 205 -14.28 3.70 4.21
N LYS A 206 -14.50 2.78 5.15
CA LYS A 206 -15.82 2.27 5.52
C LYS A 206 -16.40 3.12 6.65
N TYR A 207 -17.68 3.48 6.58
CA TYR A 207 -18.33 4.33 7.58
C TYR A 207 -18.51 3.61 8.92
N ASP A 208 -19.17 2.45 8.90
CA ASP A 208 -19.39 1.64 10.11
C ASP A 208 -18.32 0.57 10.24
N LYS A 209 -17.47 0.65 11.27
CA LYS A 209 -16.38 -0.30 11.52
C LYS A 209 -16.64 -1.16 12.76
N SER A 210 -17.86 -1.11 13.31
CA SER A 210 -18.22 -1.75 14.58
C SER A 210 -18.18 -3.26 14.57
N LEU A 211 -18.36 -3.88 13.39
CA LEU A 211 -18.35 -5.33 13.23
C LEU A 211 -16.99 -5.88 12.77
N ASP A 212 -15.97 -5.03 12.70
CA ASP A 212 -14.65 -5.39 12.21
C ASP A 212 -13.69 -5.62 13.39
N ASP A 213 -12.77 -6.58 13.26
CA ASP A 213 -11.69 -6.85 14.22
C ASP A 213 -10.31 -6.41 13.70
N THR A 214 -10.23 -6.14 12.39
CA THR A 214 -9.01 -5.86 11.65
C THR A 214 -9.22 -4.65 10.77
N LEU A 215 -8.25 -3.74 10.79
CA LEU A 215 -8.20 -2.60 9.87
C LEU A 215 -6.95 -2.64 9.01
N TYR A 216 -7.14 -2.55 7.69
CA TYR A 216 -6.05 -2.41 6.74
C TYR A 216 -5.50 -0.99 6.74
N CYS A 217 -4.19 -0.84 6.92
CA CYS A 217 -3.55 0.48 6.91
C CYS A 217 -3.73 1.17 5.56
N ALA A 218 -4.27 2.39 5.57
CA ALA A 218 -4.47 3.20 4.37
C ALA A 218 -3.19 3.55 3.58
N SER A 219 -2.00 3.43 4.20
CA SER A 219 -0.71 3.75 3.55
C SER A 219 0.00 2.54 2.96
N CYS A 220 0.19 1.49 3.76
CA CYS A 220 0.98 0.31 3.39
C CYS A 220 0.11 -0.94 3.18
N GLY A 221 -1.15 -0.93 3.60
CA GLY A 221 -2.03 -2.08 3.48
C GLY A 221 -1.80 -3.19 4.48
N TYR A 222 -0.94 -2.99 5.48
CA TYR A 222 -0.73 -3.98 6.53
C TYR A 222 -2.03 -4.17 7.34
N PRO A 223 -2.46 -5.41 7.63
CA PRO A 223 -3.60 -5.67 8.51
C PRO A 223 -3.20 -5.36 9.96
N ASN A 224 -4.00 -4.55 10.65
CA ASN A 224 -3.77 -4.20 12.05
C ASN A 224 -4.97 -4.61 12.90
N ASP A 225 -4.73 -4.98 14.15
CA ASP A 225 -5.77 -5.10 15.16
C ASP A 225 -6.53 -3.76 15.28
N ILE A 226 -7.86 -3.80 15.17
CA ILE A 226 -8.71 -2.61 15.18
C ILE A 226 -8.57 -1.81 16.48
N ARG A 227 -8.11 -2.41 17.59
CA ARG A 227 -7.93 -1.71 18.86
C ARG A 227 -6.72 -0.76 18.84
N GLY A 228 -5.76 -0.97 17.94
CA GLY A 228 -4.58 -0.10 17.78
C GLY A 228 -4.91 1.29 17.22
N ASN A 229 -4.07 2.28 17.49
CA ASN A 229 -4.22 3.65 16.94
C ASN A 229 -3.34 3.90 15.73
N PHE A 230 -2.25 3.14 15.57
CA PHE A 230 -1.25 3.30 14.53
C PHE A 230 -0.92 1.96 13.88
N CYS A 231 -0.57 2.03 12.60
CA CYS A 231 -0.09 0.87 11.85
C CYS A 231 1.26 0.40 12.39
N GLN A 232 1.36 -0.87 12.75
CA GLN A 232 2.58 -1.44 13.30
C GLN A 232 3.72 -1.51 12.26
N SER A 233 3.39 -1.56 10.97
CA SER A 233 4.38 -1.63 9.89
C SER A 233 4.95 -0.27 9.50
N CYS A 234 4.09 0.72 9.20
CA CYS A 234 4.53 2.02 8.67
C CYS A 234 4.38 3.20 9.65
N GLY A 235 3.69 3.03 10.78
CA GLY A 235 3.49 4.06 11.80
C GLY A 235 2.43 5.11 11.48
N CYS A 236 1.77 5.04 10.32
CA CYS A 236 0.65 5.92 9.99
C CYS A 236 -0.57 5.59 10.85
N PRO A 237 -1.43 6.57 11.19
CA PRO A 237 -2.62 6.32 11.98
C PRO A 237 -3.55 5.30 11.30
N LEU A 238 -4.28 4.56 12.13
CA LEU A 238 -5.42 3.77 11.70
C LEU A 238 -6.63 4.69 11.52
N ILE A 239 -7.38 4.44 10.45
CA ILE A 239 -8.55 5.21 10.03
C ILE A 239 -9.78 4.57 10.67
N LYS A 240 -10.23 5.14 11.78
CA LYS A 240 -11.31 4.63 12.63
C LYS A 240 -12.52 5.54 12.57
#